data_AF-A0A951J0Z4-F1
#
_entry.id   AF-A0A951J0Z4-F1
#
_cell.length_a   1.000
_cell.length_b   1.000
_cell.length_c   1.000
_cell.angle_alpha   90.00
_cell.angle_beta   90.00
_cell.angle_gamma   90.00
#
_symmetry.space_group_name_H-M   'P 1'
#
loop_
_entity.id
_entity.type
_entity.pdbx_description
1 polymer ?
#
loop_
_entity_poly.entity_id
_entity_poly.type
_entity_poly.pdbx_seq_one_letter_code
_entity_poly.pdbx_strand_id
1 'polypeptide(L)'
;MKNIPSIFIFFIFSFCAFAQEHTQTDGKASFALSYTFTTDVKNDSKLQDNTYTREVEIHKTRLSDKIVKYDFFCLNIEIKGPNNKSYLKKVAYAFDEISVLVNVNGRIIEVTKPADMDERWEKTKGKILLDYKGEVITNYLKEIDQTIEDKEKLTAFLQSDTMYGLFLKALSEIDNPIKSSKIKTKEGLKIITPEPKSIDETVQYTFQNHILNNAVKTVPNMQYEIKLIGPITP
;
A
#
# COMPACT_ATOMS: atom_id res chain seq x y z
N MET A 1 19.54 -38.72 -55.30
CA MET A 1 19.71 -37.37 -54.71
C MET A 1 18.34 -36.90 -54.21
N LYS A 2 18.28 -36.59 -52.90
CA LYS A 2 17.40 -35.61 -52.24
C LYS A 2 15.87 -35.68 -52.50
N ASN A 3 15.10 -36.09 -51.48
CA ASN A 3 14.44 -35.15 -50.56
C ASN A 3 13.40 -35.83 -49.64
N ILE A 4 13.66 -35.82 -48.33
CA ILE A 4 12.67 -35.58 -47.27
C ILE A 4 13.38 -34.69 -46.22
N PRO A 5 12.76 -33.62 -45.74
CA PRO A 5 12.24 -33.61 -44.36
C PRO A 5 10.80 -33.07 -44.31
N SER A 6 9.86 -33.82 -43.73
CA SER A 6 9.40 -33.68 -42.34
C SER A 6 9.22 -32.22 -41.89
N ILE A 7 7.96 -31.79 -41.94
CA ILE A 7 7.46 -30.50 -41.48
C ILE A 7 7.59 -30.44 -39.95
N PHE A 8 8.45 -29.55 -39.47
CA PHE A 8 8.63 -29.27 -38.06
C PHE A 8 7.56 -28.27 -37.58
N ILE A 9 6.94 -28.65 -36.48
CA ILE A 9 5.97 -27.92 -35.67
C ILE A 9 6.65 -26.70 -35.02
N PHE A 10 6.01 -25.52 -35.10
CA PHE A 10 6.23 -24.44 -34.13
C PHE A 10 4.88 -24.04 -33.52
N PHE A 11 4.66 -24.54 -32.30
CA PHE A 11 3.63 -24.04 -31.40
C PHE A 11 4.01 -22.61 -30.98
N ILE A 12 3.15 -21.64 -31.27
CA ILE A 12 3.14 -20.37 -30.56
C ILE A 12 2.58 -20.69 -29.16
N PHE A 13 3.46 -20.83 -28.18
CA PHE A 13 3.08 -20.74 -26.77
C PHE A 13 2.67 -19.29 -26.49
N SER A 14 1.37 -19.02 -26.62
CA SER A 14 0.76 -17.91 -25.91
C SER A 14 0.79 -18.28 -24.43
N PHE A 15 1.66 -17.58 -23.70
CA PHE A 15 1.75 -17.63 -22.24
C PHE A 15 0.49 -16.96 -21.65
N CYS A 16 -0.66 -17.64 -21.74
CA CYS A 16 -1.76 -17.41 -20.81
C CYS A 16 -1.37 -18.13 -19.53
N ALA A 17 -0.70 -17.40 -18.63
CA ALA A 17 -0.66 -17.78 -17.23
C ALA A 17 -2.10 -17.70 -16.69
N PHE A 18 -2.83 -18.80 -16.88
CA PHE A 18 -4.07 -19.09 -16.21
C PHE A 18 -3.70 -19.31 -14.74
N ALA A 19 -3.81 -18.25 -13.94
CA ALA A 19 -3.74 -18.37 -12.49
C ALA A 19 -4.90 -19.28 -12.09
N GLN A 20 -4.55 -20.52 -11.73
CA GLN A 20 -5.48 -21.58 -11.41
C GLN A 20 -6.17 -21.20 -10.09
N GLU A 21 -7.42 -20.75 -10.20
CA GLU A 21 -8.33 -20.54 -9.07
C GLU A 21 -8.56 -21.88 -8.37
N HIS A 22 -7.88 -22.09 -7.26
CA HIS A 22 -8.27 -23.08 -6.26
C HIS A 22 -8.42 -22.38 -4.91
N THR A 23 -9.66 -22.09 -4.54
CA THR A 23 -10.19 -22.21 -3.18
C THR A 23 -11.70 -22.01 -3.26
N GLN A 24 -12.43 -23.13 -3.23
CA GLN A 24 -13.88 -23.16 -3.18
C GLN A 24 -14.30 -23.65 -1.79
N THR A 25 -14.78 -22.71 -0.98
CA THR A 25 -15.82 -22.92 0.04
C THR A 25 -16.46 -21.56 0.33
N ASP A 26 -17.70 -21.39 -0.12
CA ASP A 26 -18.61 -20.27 0.18
C ASP A 26 -18.17 -18.84 -0.23
N GLY A 27 -18.16 -18.60 -1.54
CA GLY A 27 -18.82 -17.42 -2.10
C GLY A 27 -18.28 -16.02 -1.77
N LYS A 28 -16.96 -15.84 -1.64
CA LYS A 28 -16.24 -14.56 -1.83
C LYS A 28 -14.78 -14.87 -2.17
N ALA A 29 -14.37 -14.65 -3.41
CA ALA A 29 -12.97 -14.81 -3.81
C ALA A 29 -12.08 -13.85 -2.99
N SER A 30 -11.29 -14.39 -2.09
CA SER A 30 -10.20 -13.68 -1.42
C SER A 30 -8.93 -13.90 -2.21
N PHE A 31 -8.30 -12.81 -2.65
CA PHE A 31 -6.97 -12.87 -3.26
C PHE A 31 -6.05 -11.91 -2.50
N ALA A 32 -4.79 -12.31 -2.38
CA ALA A 32 -3.72 -11.54 -1.76
C ALA A 32 -2.77 -11.01 -2.84
N LEU A 33 -2.38 -9.74 -2.71
CA LEU A 33 -1.40 -9.10 -3.58
C LEU A 33 -0.36 -8.37 -2.74
N SER A 34 0.87 -8.40 -3.21
CA SER A 34 1.97 -7.69 -2.55
C SER A 34 2.28 -6.38 -3.26
N TYR A 35 2.55 -5.35 -2.47
CA TYR A 35 2.82 -3.99 -2.91
C TYR A 35 4.03 -3.41 -2.21
N THR A 36 4.79 -2.60 -2.93
CA THR A 36 5.76 -1.68 -2.34
C THR A 36 5.12 -0.30 -2.19
N PHE A 37 5.14 0.26 -0.98
CA PHE A 37 4.78 1.65 -0.72
C PHE A 37 6.07 2.43 -0.43
N THR A 38 6.30 3.50 -1.16
CA THR A 38 7.48 4.35 -1.02
C THR A 38 7.05 5.78 -0.77
N THR A 39 7.71 6.43 0.20
CA THR A 39 7.62 7.87 0.44
C THR A 39 9.01 8.48 0.34
N ASP A 40 9.23 9.32 -0.65
CA ASP A 40 10.44 10.11 -0.82
C ASP A 40 10.21 11.52 -0.27
N VAL A 41 11.04 11.93 0.68
CA VAL A 41 10.99 13.25 1.32
C VAL A 41 12.22 14.03 0.89
N LYS A 42 11.99 15.09 0.12
CA LYS A 42 13.05 16.00 -0.33
C LYS A 42 13.42 16.96 0.78
N ASN A 43 14.72 17.17 0.96
CA ASN A 43 15.22 18.11 1.96
C ASN A 43 15.86 19.32 1.28
N ASP A 44 15.31 20.51 1.53
CA ASP A 44 15.80 21.78 0.99
C ASP A 44 17.26 22.08 1.42
N SER A 45 17.74 21.45 2.50
CA SER A 45 19.06 21.70 3.10
C SER A 45 20.25 20.93 2.49
N LYS A 46 20.10 20.29 1.32
CA LYS A 46 21.16 19.51 0.61
C LYS A 46 21.73 18.30 1.38
N LEU A 47 21.14 17.90 2.51
CA LEU A 47 21.63 16.81 3.37
C LEU A 47 21.24 15.39 2.91
N GLN A 48 20.88 15.23 1.63
CA GLN A 48 20.29 14.03 1.02
C GLN A 48 18.83 13.80 1.43
N ASP A 49 18.06 13.28 0.47
CA ASP A 49 16.66 12.93 0.62
C ASP A 49 16.50 11.70 1.52
N ASN A 50 15.32 11.55 2.14
CA ASN A 50 14.96 10.33 2.86
C ASN A 50 13.95 9.53 2.06
N THR A 51 14.14 8.22 2.02
CA THR A 51 13.20 7.30 1.38
C THR A 51 12.73 6.30 2.42
N TYR A 52 11.41 6.19 2.58
CA TYR A 52 10.75 5.22 3.43
C TYR A 52 10.01 4.23 2.55
N THR A 53 10.42 2.97 2.59
CA THR A 53 9.83 1.91 1.79
C THR A 53 9.26 0.83 2.69
N ARG A 54 8.05 0.36 2.40
CA ARG A 54 7.48 -0.84 3.01
C ARG A 54 6.92 -1.80 1.98
N GLU A 55 7.14 -3.07 2.21
CA GLU A 55 6.51 -4.16 1.47
C GLU A 55 5.29 -4.62 2.27
N VAL A 56 4.14 -4.63 1.63
CA VAL A 56 2.86 -4.90 2.28
C VAL A 56 2.09 -5.91 1.45
N GLU A 57 1.73 -7.01 2.09
CA GLU A 57 0.75 -7.96 1.61
C GLU A 57 -0.65 -7.47 1.97
N ILE A 58 -1.56 -7.51 1.00
CA ILE A 58 -2.93 -6.99 1.15
C ILE A 58 -3.92 -8.06 0.76
N HIS A 59 -4.77 -8.46 1.70
CA HIS A 59 -5.91 -9.32 1.44
C HIS A 59 -7.16 -8.48 1.26
N LYS A 60 -7.91 -8.73 0.19
CA LYS A 60 -9.18 -8.05 -0.09
C LYS A 60 -10.34 -9.02 0.11
N THR A 61 -11.30 -8.64 0.95
CA THR A 61 -12.56 -9.38 1.11
C THR A 61 -13.74 -8.45 0.89
N ARG A 62 -14.53 -8.69 -0.16
CA ARG A 62 -15.76 -7.92 -0.40
C ARG A 62 -16.83 -8.34 0.61
N LEU A 63 -17.32 -7.45 1.46
CA LEU A 63 -18.37 -7.79 2.42
C LEU A 63 -19.77 -7.56 1.84
N SER A 64 -19.94 -6.48 1.07
CA SER A 64 -21.14 -6.14 0.32
C SER A 64 -20.79 -5.34 -0.93
N ASP A 65 -21.79 -4.85 -1.66
CA ASP A 65 -21.56 -3.92 -2.76
C ASP A 65 -20.97 -2.58 -2.32
N LYS A 66 -21.12 -2.23 -1.03
CA LYS A 66 -20.73 -0.92 -0.49
C LYS A 66 -19.54 -0.95 0.46
N ILE A 67 -19.16 -2.13 0.96
CA ILE A 67 -18.16 -2.30 2.00
C ILE A 67 -17.17 -3.40 1.60
N VAL A 68 -15.89 -3.06 1.67
CA VAL A 68 -14.76 -3.95 1.43
C VAL A 68 -13.88 -3.97 2.68
N LYS A 69 -13.48 -5.17 3.11
CA LYS A 69 -12.46 -5.37 4.14
C LYS A 69 -11.10 -5.47 3.47
N TYR A 70 -10.12 -4.79 4.04
CA TYR A 70 -8.70 -4.95 3.73
C TYR A 70 -7.95 -5.38 4.98
N ASP A 71 -7.13 -6.41 4.85
CA ASP A 71 -6.15 -6.80 5.85
C ASP A 71 -4.76 -6.48 5.29
N PHE A 72 -4.02 -5.64 6.00
CA PHE A 72 -2.68 -5.20 5.64
C PHE A 72 -1.64 -5.89 6.52
N PHE A 73 -0.64 -6.51 5.89
CA PHE A 73 0.48 -7.17 6.55
C PHE A 73 1.80 -6.59 6.03
N CYS A 74 2.48 -5.79 6.85
CA CYS A 74 3.77 -5.20 6.54
C CYS A 74 4.88 -6.23 6.74
N LEU A 75 5.43 -6.72 5.63
CA LEU A 75 6.44 -7.77 5.62
C LEU A 75 7.84 -7.21 5.88
N ASN A 76 8.14 -6.05 5.32
CA ASN A 76 9.47 -5.44 5.41
C ASN A 76 9.39 -3.90 5.41
N ILE A 77 10.32 -3.27 6.13
CA ILE A 77 10.49 -1.81 6.19
C ILE A 77 11.95 -1.47 5.92
N GLU A 78 12.18 -0.55 5.00
CA GLU A 78 13.49 -0.01 4.68
C GLU A 78 13.46 1.53 4.80
N ILE A 79 14.45 2.10 5.45
CA ILE A 79 14.62 3.55 5.59
C ILE A 79 16.01 3.90 5.06
N LYS A 80 16.07 4.77 4.04
CA LYS A 80 17.32 5.30 3.47
C LYS A 80 17.41 6.80 3.74
N GLY A 81 18.63 7.29 3.88
CA GLY A 81 18.90 8.71 4.13
C GLY A 81 19.39 9.00 5.56
N PRO A 82 19.69 10.28 5.84
CA PRO A 82 20.31 10.71 7.11
C PRO A 82 19.42 10.48 8.34
N ASN A 83 18.10 10.38 8.15
CA ASN A 83 17.14 10.13 9.22
C ASN A 83 16.89 8.64 9.46
N ASN A 84 17.69 7.73 8.88
CA ASN A 84 17.61 6.31 9.19
C ASN A 84 18.03 6.03 10.63
N LYS A 85 17.06 6.10 11.55
CA LYS A 85 17.21 5.75 12.95
C LYS A 85 16.51 4.43 13.21
N SER A 86 17.19 3.53 13.93
CA SER A 86 16.65 2.20 14.23
C SER A 86 15.28 2.22 14.91
N TYR A 87 15.01 3.26 15.73
CA TYR A 87 13.72 3.39 16.41
C TYR A 87 12.55 3.64 15.44
N LEU A 88 12.76 4.31 14.30
CA LEU A 88 11.69 4.57 13.33
C LEU A 88 11.17 3.26 12.73
N LYS A 89 12.09 2.35 12.41
CA LYS A 89 11.74 1.00 11.94
C LYS A 89 11.01 0.22 13.04
N LYS A 90 11.47 0.29 14.29
CA LYS A 90 10.79 -0.31 15.45
C LYS A 90 9.34 0.21 15.60
N VAL A 91 9.13 1.54 15.50
CA VAL A 91 7.79 2.15 15.56
C VAL A 91 6.91 1.72 14.40
N ALA A 92 7.44 1.69 13.19
CA ALA A 92 6.65 1.31 12.02
C ALA A 92 6.13 -0.15 12.10
N TYR A 93 6.89 -1.07 12.72
CA TYR A 93 6.41 -2.44 12.99
C TYR A 93 5.31 -2.53 14.05
N ALA A 94 5.01 -1.46 14.80
CA ALA A 94 3.85 -1.47 15.69
C ALA A 94 2.51 -1.51 14.92
N PHE A 95 2.53 -1.14 13.64
CA PHE A 95 1.38 -1.11 12.74
C PHE A 95 1.51 -2.14 11.62
N ASP A 96 2.27 -3.21 11.86
CA ASP A 96 2.58 -4.24 10.86
C ASP A 96 1.36 -5.06 10.43
N GLU A 97 0.38 -5.21 11.31
CA GLU A 97 -0.87 -5.89 11.03
C GLU A 97 -2.05 -4.99 11.40
N ILE A 98 -2.88 -4.66 10.41
CA ILE A 98 -4.09 -3.84 10.61
C ILE A 98 -5.20 -4.30 9.64
N SER A 99 -6.41 -4.40 10.16
CA SER A 99 -7.62 -4.60 9.36
C SER A 99 -8.46 -3.34 9.30
N VAL A 100 -9.04 -3.05 8.14
CA VAL A 100 -9.97 -1.93 7.97
C VAL A 100 -11.19 -2.30 7.14
N LEU A 101 -12.32 -1.66 7.44
CA LEU A 101 -13.48 -1.62 6.57
C LEU A 101 -13.51 -0.30 5.82
N VAL A 102 -13.72 -0.39 4.50
CA VAL A 102 -13.65 0.75 3.59
C VAL A 102 -14.94 0.82 2.78
N ASN A 103 -15.48 2.02 2.64
CA ASN A 103 -16.66 2.26 1.82
C ASN A 103 -16.30 2.53 0.34
N VAL A 104 -17.32 2.67 -0.51
CA VAL A 104 -17.18 3.00 -1.96
C VAL A 104 -16.43 4.30 -2.28
N ASN A 105 -16.14 5.12 -1.28
CA ASN A 105 -15.38 6.36 -1.42
C ASN A 105 -13.92 6.21 -1.00
N GLY A 106 -13.45 4.98 -0.74
CA GLY A 106 -12.08 4.74 -0.27
C GLY A 106 -11.83 5.27 1.15
N ARG A 107 -12.90 5.54 1.92
CA ARG A 107 -12.81 5.99 3.30
C ARG A 107 -12.92 4.80 4.25
N ILE A 108 -12.00 4.73 5.19
CA ILE A 108 -12.02 3.82 6.33
C ILE A 108 -13.19 4.24 7.22
N ILE A 109 -14.09 3.29 7.47
CA ILE A 109 -15.24 3.46 8.37
C ILE A 109 -15.03 2.71 9.69
N GLU A 110 -14.11 1.74 9.70
CA GLU A 110 -13.75 0.98 10.89
C GLU A 110 -12.31 0.48 10.78
N VAL A 111 -11.61 0.52 11.91
CA VAL A 111 -10.27 -0.06 12.09
C VAL A 111 -10.37 -1.12 13.17
N THR A 112 -9.77 -2.27 12.92
CA THR A 112 -9.60 -3.36 13.87
C THR A 112 -8.11 -3.60 14.05
N LYS A 113 -7.64 -3.40 15.29
CA LYS A 113 -6.28 -3.74 15.70
C LYS A 113 -6.19 -5.24 16.01
N PRO A 114 -5.04 -5.90 15.80
CA PRO A 114 -4.83 -7.24 16.33
C PRO A 114 -4.77 -7.17 17.87
N ALA A 115 -5.18 -8.27 18.52
CA ALA A 115 -5.39 -8.30 19.97
C ALA A 115 -4.11 -8.03 20.79
N ASP A 116 -2.94 -8.31 20.20
CA ASP A 116 -1.63 -8.14 20.81
C ASP A 116 -0.96 -6.80 20.49
N MET A 117 -1.56 -5.93 19.65
CA MET A 117 -0.94 -4.68 19.19
C MET A 117 -0.45 -3.80 20.34
N ASP A 118 -1.29 -3.62 21.37
CA ASP A 118 -0.99 -2.74 22.50
C ASP A 118 0.18 -3.29 23.35
N GLU A 119 0.22 -4.62 23.57
CA GLU A 119 1.34 -5.27 24.26
C GLU A 119 2.64 -5.20 23.43
N ARG A 120 2.57 -5.48 22.12
CA ARG A 120 3.70 -5.36 21.20
C ARG A 120 4.25 -3.94 21.19
N TRP A 121 3.38 -2.94 21.20
CA TRP A 121 3.76 -1.54 21.23
C TRP A 121 4.49 -1.17 22.52
N GLU A 122 3.94 -1.49 23.69
CA GLU A 122 4.57 -1.18 24.97
C GLU A 122 5.96 -1.83 25.11
N LYS A 123 6.11 -3.08 24.67
CA LYS A 123 7.40 -3.76 24.61
C LYS A 123 8.39 -3.05 23.68
N THR A 124 7.91 -2.58 22.53
CA THR A 124 8.72 -1.89 21.53
C THR A 124 9.17 -0.52 22.02
N LYS A 125 8.25 0.25 22.60
CA LYS A 125 8.49 1.54 23.25
C LYS A 125 9.52 1.41 24.37
N GLY A 126 9.38 0.42 25.25
CA GLY A 126 10.36 0.13 26.30
C GLY A 126 11.78 -0.10 25.73
N LYS A 127 11.90 -0.90 24.66
CA LYS A 127 13.18 -1.11 23.96
C LYS A 127 13.73 0.16 23.33
N ILE A 128 12.90 1.05 22.81
CA ILE A 128 13.35 2.33 22.25
C ILE A 128 13.91 3.23 23.36
N LEU A 129 13.22 3.31 24.51
CA LEU A 129 13.61 4.17 25.63
C LEU A 129 14.89 3.71 26.36
N LEU A 130 15.30 2.46 26.19
CA LEU A 130 16.61 1.98 26.65
C LEU A 130 17.76 2.58 25.82
N ASP A 131 17.58 2.65 24.50
CA ASP A 131 18.61 3.06 23.54
C ASP A 131 18.59 4.58 23.26
N TYR A 132 17.44 5.22 23.40
CA TYR A 132 17.19 6.62 23.04
C TYR A 132 16.60 7.40 24.21
N LYS A 133 17.21 8.55 24.51
CA LYS A 133 16.81 9.42 25.63
C LYS A 133 16.60 10.86 25.15
N GLY A 134 15.81 11.61 25.91
CA GLY A 134 15.54 13.03 25.67
C GLY A 134 14.08 13.32 25.38
N GLU A 135 13.72 14.59 25.47
CA GLU A 135 12.33 15.04 25.33
C GLU A 135 11.76 14.78 23.94
N VAL A 136 12.58 14.96 22.89
CA VAL A 136 12.15 14.76 21.49
C VAL A 136 11.63 13.35 21.25
N ILE A 137 12.40 12.32 21.63
CA ILE A 137 11.97 10.93 21.46
C ILE A 137 10.80 10.58 22.37
N THR A 138 10.77 11.12 23.60
CA THR A 138 9.68 10.87 24.56
C THR A 138 8.35 11.43 24.05
N ASN A 139 8.36 12.66 23.52
CA ASN A 139 7.17 13.29 22.95
C ASN A 139 6.72 12.56 21.68
N TYR A 140 7.65 12.15 20.82
CA TYR A 140 7.33 11.35 19.64
C TYR A 140 6.64 10.02 20.02
N LEU A 141 7.18 9.26 20.97
CA LEU A 141 6.57 8.00 21.41
C LEU A 141 5.18 8.23 22.04
N LYS A 142 4.99 9.35 22.74
CA LYS A 142 3.68 9.75 23.28
C LYS A 142 2.66 10.06 22.18
N GLU A 143 3.07 10.64 21.06
CA GLU A 143 2.18 10.83 19.90
C GLU A 143 1.77 9.48 19.29
N ILE A 144 2.68 8.50 19.28
CA ILE A 144 2.36 7.14 18.85
C ILE A 144 1.39 6.46 19.82
N ASP A 145 1.61 6.57 21.14
CA ASP A 145 0.65 6.08 22.15
C ASP A 145 -0.76 6.59 21.86
N GLN A 146 -0.90 7.91 21.72
CA GLN A 146 -2.17 8.55 21.43
C GLN A 146 -2.78 8.07 20.12
N THR A 147 -1.96 7.79 19.11
CA THR A 147 -2.44 7.29 17.82
C THR A 147 -2.97 5.86 17.95
N ILE A 148 -2.36 5.01 18.78
CA ILE A 148 -2.77 3.60 18.97
C ILE A 148 -4.00 3.48 19.87
N GLU A 149 -4.11 4.34 20.88
CA GLU A 149 -5.21 4.32 21.86
C GLU A 149 -6.51 4.95 21.31
N ASP A 150 -6.37 5.97 20.45
CA ASP A 150 -7.51 6.72 19.90
C ASP A 150 -7.88 6.20 18.50
N LYS A 151 -9.08 5.61 18.39
CA LYS A 151 -9.59 5.04 17.14
C LYS A 151 -9.68 6.09 16.01
N GLU A 152 -10.03 7.33 16.31
CA GLU A 152 -10.15 8.38 15.30
C GLU A 152 -8.76 8.81 14.80
N LYS A 153 -7.79 8.97 15.70
CA LYS A 153 -6.40 9.25 15.31
C LYS A 153 -5.79 8.11 14.52
N LEU A 154 -6.00 6.86 14.94
CA LEU A 154 -5.55 5.69 14.19
C LEU A 154 -6.15 5.66 12.79
N THR A 155 -7.46 5.90 12.68
CA THR A 155 -8.15 5.97 11.39
C THR A 155 -7.58 7.05 10.50
N ALA A 156 -7.38 8.27 11.03
CA ALA A 156 -6.80 9.39 10.29
C ALA A 156 -5.36 9.10 9.83
N PHE A 157 -4.55 8.49 10.70
CA PHE A 157 -3.19 8.05 10.38
C PHE A 157 -3.18 7.04 9.24
N LEU A 158 -3.98 5.97 9.32
CA LEU A 158 -4.08 4.93 8.29
C LEU A 158 -4.66 5.46 6.96
N GLN A 159 -5.55 6.46 7.03
CA GLN A 159 -6.15 7.12 5.86
C GLN A 159 -5.20 8.13 5.18
N SER A 160 -4.05 8.45 5.78
CA SER A 160 -3.06 9.35 5.19
C SER A 160 -2.39 8.73 3.95
N ASP A 161 -1.87 9.57 3.06
CA ASP A 161 -1.16 9.10 1.85
C ASP A 161 0.17 8.41 2.18
N THR A 162 0.78 8.75 3.32
CA THR A 162 1.95 8.05 3.87
C THR A 162 1.62 6.62 4.32
N MET A 163 0.38 6.37 4.72
CA MET A 163 -0.15 5.04 5.03
C MET A 163 -0.92 4.50 3.82
N TYR A 164 -2.17 4.07 3.99
CA TYR A 164 -2.91 3.35 2.95
C TYR A 164 -3.87 4.27 2.16
N GLY A 165 -3.91 5.56 2.48
CA GLY A 165 -4.83 6.52 1.88
C GLY A 165 -4.75 6.60 0.36
N LEU A 166 -3.54 6.64 -0.20
CA LEU A 166 -3.34 6.73 -1.64
C LEU A 166 -3.85 5.47 -2.36
N PHE A 167 -3.58 4.29 -1.77
CA PHE A 167 -4.05 3.01 -2.26
C PHE A 167 -5.59 2.94 -2.27
N LEU A 168 -6.22 3.25 -1.14
CA LEU A 168 -7.67 3.18 -0.97
C LEU A 168 -8.40 4.17 -1.88
N LYS A 169 -7.85 5.38 -2.07
CA LYS A 169 -8.37 6.37 -3.02
C LYS A 169 -8.31 5.83 -4.45
N ALA A 170 -7.16 5.29 -4.88
CA ALA A 170 -7.01 4.72 -6.21
C ALA A 170 -8.07 3.62 -6.48
N LEU A 171 -8.25 2.69 -5.54
CA LEU A 171 -9.26 1.64 -5.67
C LEU A 171 -10.69 2.20 -5.77
N SER A 172 -11.00 3.29 -5.05
CA SER A 172 -12.32 3.93 -5.14
C SER A 172 -12.59 4.61 -6.48
N GLU A 173 -11.55 5.09 -7.17
CA GLU A 173 -11.67 5.72 -8.50
C GLU A 173 -11.90 4.68 -9.60
N ILE A 174 -11.24 3.53 -9.54
CA ILE A 174 -11.43 2.47 -10.54
C ILE A 174 -12.83 1.83 -10.44
N ASP A 175 -13.34 1.69 -9.21
CA ASP A 175 -14.66 1.12 -8.94
C ASP A 175 -15.79 2.13 -9.18
N ASN A 176 -15.49 3.44 -9.15
CA ASN A 176 -16.44 4.51 -9.45
C ASN A 176 -15.83 5.56 -10.40
N PRO A 177 -15.74 5.24 -11.71
CA PRO A 177 -15.04 6.07 -12.69
C PRO A 177 -15.66 7.46 -12.91
N ILE A 178 -16.90 7.67 -12.48
CA ILE A 178 -17.63 8.96 -12.60
C ILE A 178 -16.93 10.06 -11.77
N LYS A 179 -16.16 9.69 -10.74
CA LYS A 179 -15.40 10.64 -9.91
C LYS A 179 -14.17 11.23 -10.60
N SER A 180 -13.68 10.58 -11.64
CA SER A 180 -12.43 10.97 -12.28
C SER A 180 -12.63 11.97 -13.40
N SER A 181 -11.75 12.98 -13.48
CA SER A 181 -11.80 14.00 -14.52
C SER A 181 -11.19 13.53 -15.85
N LYS A 182 -10.28 12.53 -15.84
CA LYS A 182 -9.65 11.98 -17.05
C LYS A 182 -9.31 10.50 -16.91
N ILE A 183 -9.85 9.67 -17.82
CA ILE A 183 -9.49 8.26 -17.98
C ILE A 183 -8.86 8.08 -19.36
N LYS A 184 -7.71 7.40 -19.42
CA LYS A 184 -7.07 6.99 -20.68
C LYS A 184 -6.87 5.48 -20.68
N THR A 185 -7.02 4.86 -21.84
CA THR A 185 -6.70 3.45 -22.03
C THR A 185 -5.52 3.33 -22.98
N LYS A 186 -4.48 2.62 -22.59
CA LYS A 186 -3.30 2.35 -23.42
C LYS A 186 -2.83 0.92 -23.19
N GLU A 187 -2.73 0.12 -24.25
CA GLU A 187 -2.16 -1.25 -24.18
C GLU A 187 -2.79 -2.13 -23.08
N GLY A 188 -4.11 -2.02 -22.88
CA GLY A 188 -4.83 -2.76 -21.83
C GLY A 188 -4.72 -2.17 -20.41
N LEU A 189 -3.93 -1.10 -20.23
CA LEU A 189 -3.85 -0.35 -18.98
C LEU A 189 -4.87 0.78 -18.95
N LYS A 190 -5.54 0.95 -17.81
CA LYS A 190 -6.41 2.09 -17.51
C LYS A 190 -5.66 3.07 -16.63
N ILE A 191 -5.44 4.28 -17.15
CA ILE A 191 -4.75 5.37 -16.45
C ILE A 191 -5.80 6.38 -16.01
N ILE A 192 -5.84 6.68 -14.72
CA ILE A 192 -6.74 7.64 -14.11
C ILE A 192 -5.91 8.81 -13.59
N THR A 193 -6.29 10.02 -13.96
CA THR A 193 -5.73 11.27 -13.44
C THR A 193 -6.85 12.02 -12.73
N PRO A 194 -6.94 11.95 -11.39
CA PRO A 194 -7.93 12.70 -10.62
C PRO A 194 -7.73 14.21 -10.75
N GLU A 195 -8.74 14.98 -10.36
CA GLU A 195 -8.57 16.42 -10.20
C GLU A 195 -7.59 16.72 -9.06
N PRO A 196 -6.55 17.53 -9.30
CA PRO A 196 -5.59 17.86 -8.26
C PRO A 196 -6.25 18.75 -7.20
N LYS A 197 -5.91 18.53 -5.92
CA LYS A 197 -6.43 19.36 -4.83
C LYS A 197 -5.72 20.70 -4.68
N SER A 198 -4.54 20.84 -5.26
CA SER A 198 -3.76 22.07 -5.29
C SER A 198 -2.95 22.15 -6.59
N ILE A 199 -2.45 23.33 -6.92
CA ILE A 199 -1.73 23.57 -8.18
C ILE A 199 -0.41 22.76 -8.28
N ASP A 200 0.22 22.49 -7.14
CA ASP A 200 1.49 21.76 -7.04
C ASP A 200 1.30 20.26 -6.74
N GLU A 201 0.05 19.79 -6.73
CA GLU A 201 -0.27 18.37 -6.55
C GLU A 201 -0.45 17.70 -7.92
N THR A 202 0.22 16.57 -8.10
CA THR A 202 -0.05 15.67 -9.23
C THR A 202 -0.37 14.28 -8.72
N VAL A 203 -1.34 13.62 -9.34
CA VAL A 203 -1.78 12.27 -8.96
C VAL A 203 -2.06 11.46 -10.23
N GLN A 204 -1.55 10.24 -10.27
CA GLN A 204 -1.86 9.30 -11.35
C GLN A 204 -1.99 7.88 -10.80
N TYR A 205 -3.00 7.17 -11.28
CA TYR A 205 -3.22 5.76 -11.00
C TYR A 205 -3.18 4.97 -12.31
N THR A 206 -2.52 3.82 -12.29
CA THR A 206 -2.44 2.89 -13.43
C THR A 206 -2.96 1.53 -12.99
N PHE A 207 -3.93 1.01 -13.74
CA PHE A 207 -4.61 -0.26 -13.48
C PHE A 207 -4.47 -1.22 -14.64
N GLN A 208 -4.47 -2.51 -14.32
CA GLN A 208 -4.67 -3.61 -15.26
C GLN A 208 -5.72 -4.55 -14.68
N ASN A 209 -6.81 -4.80 -15.41
CA ASN A 209 -7.89 -5.69 -14.95
C ASN A 209 -8.41 -5.37 -13.53
N HIS A 210 -8.65 -4.10 -13.20
CA HIS A 210 -9.05 -3.61 -11.87
C HIS A 210 -8.03 -3.80 -10.74
N ILE A 211 -6.85 -4.35 -11.03
CA ILE A 211 -5.73 -4.42 -10.12
C ILE A 211 -4.92 -3.13 -10.27
N LEU A 212 -4.61 -2.49 -9.14
CA LEU A 212 -3.71 -1.35 -9.13
C LEU A 212 -2.30 -1.84 -9.46
N ASN A 213 -1.71 -1.37 -10.56
CA ASN A 213 -0.32 -1.65 -10.92
C ASN A 213 0.63 -0.61 -10.33
N ASN A 214 0.22 0.67 -10.42
CA ASN A 214 1.03 1.78 -9.92
C ASN A 214 0.14 2.94 -9.45
N ALA A 215 0.51 3.61 -8.37
CA ALA A 215 -0.04 4.91 -7.98
C ALA A 215 1.10 5.86 -7.63
N VAL A 216 1.07 7.08 -8.17
CA VAL A 216 2.05 8.12 -7.84
C VAL A 216 1.30 9.37 -7.45
N LYS A 217 1.73 9.99 -6.33
CA LYS A 217 1.32 11.32 -5.93
C LYS A 217 2.53 12.16 -5.60
N THR A 218 2.63 13.34 -6.18
CA THR A 218 3.68 14.32 -5.86
C THR A 218 3.03 15.57 -5.29
N VAL A 219 3.60 16.06 -4.20
CA VAL A 219 3.29 17.34 -3.54
C VAL A 219 4.61 18.07 -3.27
N PRO A 220 4.60 19.35 -2.86
CA PRO A 220 5.83 20.02 -2.48
C PRO A 220 6.65 19.21 -1.48
N ASN A 221 7.92 18.97 -1.83
CA ASN A 221 8.91 18.24 -1.04
C ASN A 221 8.60 16.77 -0.72
N MET A 222 7.56 16.16 -1.31
CA MET A 222 7.23 14.76 -1.06
C MET A 222 6.67 14.05 -2.29
N GLN A 223 7.08 12.80 -2.48
CA GLN A 223 6.50 11.90 -3.47
C GLN A 223 6.10 10.59 -2.80
N TYR A 224 4.87 10.16 -3.09
CA TYR A 224 4.34 8.86 -2.70
C TYR A 224 4.25 7.99 -3.94
N GLU A 225 4.70 6.74 -3.83
CA GLU A 225 4.59 5.75 -4.88
C GLU A 225 4.10 4.42 -4.31
N ILE A 226 3.21 3.75 -5.04
CA ILE A 226 2.75 2.39 -4.73
C ILE A 226 2.94 1.56 -5.99
N LYS A 227 3.68 0.46 -5.89
CA LYS A 227 3.94 -0.47 -6.99
C LYS A 227 3.45 -1.86 -6.66
N LEU A 228 2.72 -2.48 -7.58
CA LEU A 228 2.41 -3.89 -7.51
C LEU A 228 3.68 -4.72 -7.69
N ILE A 229 3.90 -5.67 -6.78
CA ILE A 229 4.96 -6.67 -6.89
C ILE A 229 4.42 -7.91 -7.61
N GLY A 230 3.21 -8.35 -7.26
CA GLY A 230 2.54 -9.51 -7.84
C GLY A 230 1.74 -10.32 -6.81
N PRO A 231 1.18 -11.48 -7.21
CA PRO A 231 0.67 -12.46 -6.26
C PRO A 231 1.81 -13.05 -5.44
N ILE A 232 1.51 -13.50 -4.23
CA ILE A 232 2.49 -14.19 -3.39
C ILE A 232 2.70 -15.58 -3.97
N THR A 233 3.92 -15.85 -4.39
CA THR A 233 4.34 -17.23 -4.63
C THR A 233 4.70 -17.80 -3.26
N PRO A 234 4.02 -18.87 -2.78
CA PRO A 234 4.33 -19.48 -1.49
C PRO A 234 5.75 -20.02 -1.42
#